data_AF-A0A1T5JX49-F1
#
_entry.id   AF-A0A1T5JX49-F1
#
_cell.length_a   1.000
_cell.length_b   1.000
_cell.length_c   1.000
_cell.angle_alpha   90.00
_cell.angle_beta   90.00
_cell.angle_gamma   90.00
#
_symmetry.space_group_name_H-M   'P 1'
#
loop_
_entity.id
_entity.type
_entity.pdbx_description
1 polymer ?
#
loop_
_entity_poly.entity_id
_entity_poly.type
_entity_poly.pdbx_seq_one_letter_code
_entity_poly.pdbx_strand_id
1 'polypeptide(L)'
;MKQRLTAKEEEVMEIIWNTGDVFIRDIVAQMPEPKPSYNTVATQVKFLEEKGFLVRKPMANSFQYSPAFSEKEYRGQTILSMISQFVEEEKMSLDEIKELITQIENKR
;
A
#
# COMPACT_ATOMS: atom_id res chain seq x y z
N MET A 1 -3.86 -4.32 -14.16
CA MET A 1 -3.77 -3.16 -13.23
C MET A 1 -3.95 -3.67 -11.82
N LYS A 2 -3.02 -3.39 -10.89
CA LYS A 2 -3.23 -3.70 -9.46
C LYS A 2 -4.26 -2.71 -8.91
N GLN A 3 -5.28 -3.21 -8.21
CA GLN A 3 -6.30 -2.36 -7.60
C GLN A 3 -5.68 -1.49 -6.51
N ARG A 4 -6.10 -0.23 -6.39
CA ARG A 4 -5.65 0.67 -5.32
C ARG A 4 -6.08 0.16 -3.95
N LEU A 5 -5.23 0.37 -2.94
CA LEU A 5 -5.58 0.05 -1.55
C LEU A 5 -6.70 0.96 -1.07
N THR A 6 -7.64 0.38 -0.32
CA THR A 6 -8.57 1.16 0.51
C THR A 6 -7.84 1.66 1.76
N ALA A 7 -8.39 2.68 2.44
CA ALA A 7 -7.76 3.23 3.64
C ALA A 7 -7.43 2.16 4.70
N LYS A 8 -8.34 1.22 4.94
CA LYS A 8 -8.14 0.12 5.90
C LYS A 8 -7.03 -0.84 5.48
N GLU A 9 -6.94 -1.12 4.19
CA GLU A 9 -5.88 -1.97 3.64
C GLU A 9 -4.52 -1.27 3.66
N GLU A 10 -4.51 0.06 3.50
CA GLU A 10 -3.31 0.88 3.61
C GLU A 10 -2.76 0.90 5.03
N GLU A 11 -3.62 0.98 6.06
CA GLU A 11 -3.22 0.84 7.47
C GLU A 11 -2.55 -0.52 7.74
N VAL A 12 -3.10 -1.61 7.19
CA VAL A 12 -2.49 -2.94 7.28
C VAL A 12 -1.13 -2.97 6.59
N MET A 13 -1.04 -2.43 5.37
CA MET A 13 0.20 -2.42 4.60
C MET A 13 1.29 -1.55 5.23
N GLU A 14 0.94 -0.45 5.90
CA GLU A 14 1.89 0.39 6.63
C GLU A 14 2.58 -0.41 7.74
N ILE A 15 1.82 -1.17 8.53
CA ILE A 15 2.37 -2.08 9.56
C ILE A 15 3.30 -3.13 8.91
N ILE A 16 2.89 -3.71 7.78
CA ILE A 16 3.66 -4.74 7.08
C ILE A 16 4.95 -4.16 6.48
N TRP A 17 4.93 -2.97 5.89
CA TRP A 17 6.14 -2.33 5.36
C TRP A 17 7.14 -1.97 6.45
N ASN A 18 6.65 -1.53 7.60
CA ASN A 18 7.50 -1.19 8.75
C ASN A 18 8.10 -2.43 9.43
N THR A 19 7.38 -3.56 9.42
CA THR A 19 7.80 -4.78 10.13
C THR A 19 8.51 -5.80 9.23
N GLY A 20 8.18 -5.84 7.94
CA GLY A 20 8.64 -6.86 7.00
C GLY A 20 7.79 -8.13 7.05
N ASP A 21 8.41 -9.26 7.38
CA ASP A 21 7.74 -10.57 7.39
C ASP A 21 6.92 -10.77 8.67
N VAL A 22 5.59 -10.82 8.57
CA VAL A 22 4.68 -10.80 9.73
C VAL A 22 3.63 -11.91 9.75
N PHE A 23 3.14 -12.27 10.93
CA PHE A 23 1.94 -13.09 11.09
C PHE A 23 0.73 -12.19 11.38
N ILE A 24 -0.49 -12.69 11.11
CA ILE A 24 -1.74 -11.92 11.32
C ILE A 24 -1.86 -11.42 12.77
N ARG A 25 -1.44 -12.23 13.75
CA ARG A 25 -1.45 -11.85 15.18
C ARG A 25 -0.56 -10.64 15.47
N ASP A 26 0.56 -10.49 14.75
CA ASP A 26 1.51 -9.40 14.96
C ASP A 26 0.94 -8.10 14.37
N ILE A 27 0.22 -8.19 13.26
CA ILE A 27 -0.51 -7.06 12.68
C ILE A 27 -1.58 -6.56 13.66
N VAL A 28 -2.40 -7.47 14.21
CA VAL A 28 -3.43 -7.12 15.21
C VAL A 28 -2.81 -6.46 16.44
N ALA A 29 -1.63 -6.92 16.87
CA ALA A 29 -0.94 -6.37 18.04
C ALA A 29 -0.50 -4.91 17.83
N GLN A 30 -0.13 -4.54 16.60
CA GLN A 30 0.36 -3.21 16.23
C GLN A 30 -0.74 -2.23 15.82
N MET A 31 -1.98 -2.68 15.64
CA MET A 31 -3.09 -1.82 15.28
C MET A 31 -3.54 -0.91 16.43
N PRO A 32 -4.00 0.32 16.12
CA PRO A 32 -4.50 1.27 17.12
C PRO A 32 -5.81 0.78 17.78
N GLU A 33 -6.14 1.33 18.95
CA GLU A 33 -7.41 1.03 19.62
C GLU A 33 -8.58 1.83 19.01
N PRO A 34 -9.78 1.23 18.86
CA PRO A 34 -10.11 -0.15 19.23
C PRO A 34 -9.56 -1.17 18.22
N LYS A 35 -8.83 -2.18 18.73
CA LYS A 35 -8.19 -3.19 17.88
C LYS A 35 -9.24 -3.99 17.12
N PRO A 36 -9.14 -4.11 15.79
CA PRO A 36 -10.04 -4.96 15.04
C PRO A 36 -9.84 -6.43 15.43
N SER A 37 -10.88 -7.23 15.23
CA SER A 37 -10.80 -8.66 15.50
C SER A 37 -9.77 -9.34 14.58
N TYR A 38 -9.20 -10.45 15.05
CA TYR A 38 -8.30 -11.27 14.24
C TYR A 38 -8.91 -11.63 12.87
N ASN A 39 -10.20 -11.97 12.83
CA ASN A 39 -10.88 -12.35 11.59
C ASN A 39 -10.99 -11.17 10.61
N THR A 40 -11.17 -9.96 11.13
CA THR A 40 -11.21 -8.73 10.34
C THR A 40 -9.85 -8.49 9.67
N VAL A 41 -8.75 -8.65 10.42
CA VAL A 41 -7.39 -8.51 9.87
C VAL A 41 -7.07 -9.66 8.90
N ALA A 42 -7.43 -10.89 9.25
CA ALA A 42 -7.24 -12.06 8.38
C ALA A 42 -7.94 -11.90 7.03
N THR A 43 -9.15 -11.34 7.04
CA THR A 43 -9.92 -11.05 5.81
C THR A 43 -9.22 -10.01 4.95
N GLN A 44 -8.74 -8.91 5.56
CA GLN A 44 -7.99 -7.87 4.85
C GLN A 44 -6.67 -8.38 4.27
N VAL A 45 -5.90 -9.16 5.06
CA VAL A 45 -4.65 -9.78 4.61
C VAL A 45 -4.90 -10.73 3.43
N LYS A 46 -5.99 -11.51 3.48
CA LYS A 46 -6.38 -12.37 2.35
C LYS A 46 -6.71 -11.56 1.09
N PHE A 47 -7.44 -10.44 1.21
CA PHE A 47 -7.70 -9.57 0.05
C PHE A 47 -6.42 -8.94 -0.50
N LEU A 48 -5.51 -8.53 0.36
CA LEU A 48 -4.20 -8.01 -0.04
C LEU A 48 -3.35 -9.08 -0.76
N GLU A 49 -3.39 -10.33 -0.28
CA GLU A 49 -2.77 -11.48 -0.96
C GLU A 49 -3.39 -11.71 -2.35
N GLU A 50 -4.72 -11.78 -2.45
CA GLU A 50 -5.45 -11.97 -3.72
C GLU A 50 -5.19 -10.84 -4.72
N LYS A 51 -5.02 -9.60 -4.24
CA LYS A 51 -4.65 -8.44 -5.05
C LYS A 51 -3.16 -8.42 -5.45
N GLY A 52 -2.33 -9.31 -4.91
CA GLY A 52 -0.90 -9.40 -5.20
C GLY A 52 -0.05 -8.31 -4.52
N PHE A 53 -0.52 -7.80 -3.37
CA PHE A 53 0.22 -6.88 -2.49
C PHE A 53 1.10 -7.63 -1.51
N LEU A 54 0.71 -8.86 -1.16
CA LEU A 54 1.41 -9.69 -0.20
C LEU A 54 1.83 -11.03 -0.81
N VAL A 55 2.96 -11.54 -0.34
CA VAL A 55 3.44 -12.89 -0.62
C VAL A 55 3.24 -13.73 0.63
N ARG A 56 2.51 -14.84 0.49
CA ARG A 56 2.28 -15.80 1.57
C ARG A 56 3.37 -16.87 1.59
N LYS A 57 3.96 -17.09 2.76
CA LYS A 57 4.95 -18.15 3.01
C LYS A 57 4.42 -19.11 4.09
N PRO A 58 4.38 -20.43 3.85
CA PRO A 58 4.01 -21.40 4.86
C PRO A 58 5.09 -21.50 5.95
N MET A 59 4.69 -21.45 7.22
CA MET A 59 5.58 -21.59 8.38
C MET A 59 5.01 -22.58 9.39
N ALA A 60 5.52 -23.81 9.38
CA ALA A 60 5.13 -24.92 10.27
C ALA A 60 3.60 -25.08 10.44
N ASN A 61 3.00 -24.35 11.39
CA ASN A 61 1.57 -24.41 11.74
C ASN A 61 0.80 -23.12 11.37
N SER A 62 1.41 -22.19 10.64
CA SER A 62 0.84 -20.88 10.31
C SER A 62 1.35 -20.36 8.96
N PHE A 63 0.95 -19.12 8.62
CA PHE A 63 1.36 -18.42 7.42
C PHE A 63 1.97 -17.08 7.79
N GLN A 64 3.14 -16.82 7.21
CA GLN A 64 3.82 -15.54 7.29
C GLN A 64 3.57 -14.78 5.99
N TYR A 65 3.39 -13.47 6.10
CA TYR A 65 3.10 -12.58 4.98
C TYR A 65 4.21 -11.55 4.84
N SER A 66 4.68 -11.36 3.61
CA SER A 66 5.71 -10.38 3.26
C SER A 66 5.15 -9.38 2.24
N PRO A 67 5.57 -8.11 2.25
CA PRO A 67 5.20 -7.17 1.21
C PRO A 67 5.79 -7.60 -0.15
N ALA A 68 4.98 -7.59 -1.21
CA ALA A 68 5.44 -7.94 -2.56
C ALA A 68 6.26 -6.82 -3.23
N PHE A 69 6.20 -5.61 -2.68
CA PHE A 69 6.92 -4.42 -3.12
C PHE A 69 7.08 -3.46 -1.94
N SER A 70 8.07 -2.59 -2.00
CA SER A 70 8.29 -1.56 -0.99
C SER A 70 7.21 -0.48 -1.02
N GLU A 71 7.05 0.20 0.11
CA GLU A 71 6.17 1.36 0.21
C GLU A 71 6.49 2.44 -0.83
N LYS A 72 7.79 2.67 -1.09
CA LYS A 72 8.25 3.65 -2.09
C LYS A 72 7.79 3.28 -3.50
N GLU A 73 7.89 2.00 -3.87
CA GLU A 73 7.42 1.51 -5.18
C GLU A 73 5.91 1.67 -5.32
N TYR A 74 5.15 1.39 -4.25
CA TYR A 74 3.71 1.60 -4.23
C TYR A 74 3.32 3.07 -4.40
N ARG A 75 3.91 3.96 -3.58
CA ARG A 75 3.63 5.40 -3.62
C ARG A 75 4.02 5.99 -4.97
N GLY A 76 5.16 5.59 -5.53
CA GLY A 76 5.60 6.02 -6.86
C GLY A 76 4.61 5.63 -7.97
N GLN A 77 4.14 4.38 -7.99
CA GLN A 77 3.11 3.93 -8.93
C GLN A 77 1.77 4.65 -8.74
N THR A 78 1.39 4.92 -7.49
CA THR A 78 0.14 5.62 -7.16
C THR A 78 0.17 7.07 -7.66
N ILE A 79 1.29 7.79 -7.45
CA ILE A 79 1.47 9.14 -7.95
C ILE A 79 1.42 9.15 -9.48
N LEU A 80 2.13 8.23 -10.14
CA LEU A 80 2.13 8.14 -11.60
C LEU A 80 0.71 7.89 -12.14
N SER A 81 -0.03 6.96 -11.52
CA SER A 81 -1.42 6.67 -11.90
C SER A 81 -2.34 7.87 -11.72
N MET A 82 -2.16 8.67 -10.66
CA MET A 82 -2.91 9.90 -10.47
C MET A 82 -2.60 10.90 -11.57
N ILE A 83 -1.31 11.15 -11.85
CA ILE A 83 -0.91 12.09 -12.91
C ILE A 83 -1.48 11.65 -14.26
N SER A 84 -1.39 10.36 -14.60
CA SER A 84 -1.99 9.82 -15.83
C SER A 84 -3.49 10.07 -15.89
N GLN A 85 -4.23 9.83 -14.80
CA GLN A 85 -5.67 10.11 -14.74
C GLN A 85 -5.99 11.60 -14.92
N PHE A 86 -5.21 12.50 -14.30
CA PHE A 86 -5.41 13.94 -14.42
C PHE A 86 -5.15 14.47 -15.84
N VAL A 87 -4.16 13.91 -16.55
CA VAL A 87 -3.87 14.24 -17.94
C VAL A 87 -4.96 13.69 -18.88
N GLU A 88 -5.40 12.45 -18.66
CA GLU A 88 -6.47 11.82 -19.46
C GLU A 88 -7.82 12.53 -19.29
N GLU A 89 -8.12 13.05 -18.09
CA GLU A 89 -9.34 13.84 -17.83
C GLU A 89 -9.25 15.31 -18.34
N GLU A 90 -8.18 15.68 -19.07
CA GLU A 90 -7.90 17.01 -19.63
C GLU A 90 -7.88 18.17 -18.60
N LYS A 91 -7.73 17.87 -17.31
CA LYS A 91 -7.76 18.90 -16.24
C LYS A 91 -6.42 19.61 -16.01
N MET A 92 -5.34 19.11 -16.61
CA MET A 92 -3.99 19.66 -16.46
C MET A 92 -3.16 19.41 -17.71
N SER A 93 -2.52 20.46 -18.21
CA SER A 93 -1.61 20.40 -19.35
C SER A 93 -0.24 19.82 -18.95
N LEU A 94 0.51 19.33 -19.93
CA LEU A 94 1.88 18.84 -19.70
C LEU A 94 2.82 19.92 -19.16
N ASP A 95 2.55 21.20 -19.46
CA ASP A 95 3.40 22.30 -19.02
C ASP A 95 3.18 22.64 -17.54
N GLU A 96 1.94 22.56 -17.04
CA GLU A 96 1.64 22.67 -15.60
C GLU A 96 2.33 21.56 -14.79
N ILE A 97 2.41 20.34 -15.32
CA ILE A 97 3.12 19.22 -14.67
C ILE A 97 4.62 19.51 -14.58
N LYS A 98 5.24 20.07 -15.63
CA LYS A 98 6.66 20.44 -15.62
C LYS A 98 6.94 21.55 -14.61
N GLU A 99 6.05 22.53 -14.49
CA GLU A 99 6.18 23.57 -13.47
C GLU A 99 6.12 22.99 -12.05
N LEU A 100 5.22 22.04 -11.78
CA LEU A 100 5.15 21.35 -10.49
C LEU A 100 6.45 20.59 -10.15
N ILE A 101 7.02 19.86 -11.11
CA ILE A 101 8.30 19.16 -10.91
C ILE A 101 9.40 20.17 -10.56
N THR A 102 9.46 21.28 -11.30
CA THR A 102 10.44 22.35 -11.09
C THR A 102 10.31 22.98 -9.68
N GLN A 103 9.09 23.16 -9.18
CA GLN A 103 8.87 23.65 -7.82
C GLN A 103 9.30 22.66 -6.73
N ILE A 104 9.16 21.35 -6.97
CA ILE A 104 9.59 20.30 -6.03
C ILE A 104 11.12 20.25 -5.99
N GLU A 105 11.79 20.32 -7.15
CA GLU A 105 13.25 20.31 -7.24
C GLU A 105 13.89 21.53 -6.56
N ASN A 106 13.28 22.71 -6.70
CA ASN A 106 13.78 23.95 -6.07
C ASN A 106 13.49 24.05 -4.56
N LYS A 107 12.61 23.22 -4.01
CA LYS A 107 12.34 23.14 -2.56
C LYS A 107 13.27 22.16 -1.82
N ARG A 108 14.17 21.51 -2.56
CA ARG A 108 15.08 20.49 -2.04
C ARG A 108 16.46 21.04 -1.71
#